data_AF-A0A9N9DYT3-F1
#
_entry.id   AF-A0A9N9DYT3-F1
#
_cell.length_a   1.000
_cell.length_b   1.000
_cell.length_c   1.000
_cell.angle_alpha   90.00
_cell.angle_beta   90.00
_cell.angle_gamma   90.00
#
_symmetry.space_group_name_H-M   'P 1'
#
loop_
_entity.id
_entity.type
_entity.pdbx_description
1 polymer ?
#
loop_
_entity_poly.entity_id
_entity_poly.type
_entity_poly.pdbx_seq_one_letter_code
_entity_poly.pdbx_strand_id
1 'polypeptide(L)'
;DPCINDPALDISLTPDPPIPNQEFFIGVSQTVSTSISDGFVTIESIDGSLKQSQVCIIPATNAGDNFLVNCALDALPNTPPLPINIQVFGNVGGQYNTIGCTQIFAF
;
A
#
# COMPACT_ATOMS: atom_id res chain seq x y z
N ASP A 1 3.51 -10.69 -14.87
CA ASP A 1 3.15 -10.28 -13.51
C ASP A 1 2.64 -8.84 -13.58
N PRO A 2 1.36 -8.55 -13.27
CA PRO A 2 0.78 -7.22 -13.49
C PRO A 2 1.27 -6.16 -12.50
N CYS A 3 2.21 -6.48 -11.60
CA CYS A 3 2.68 -5.59 -10.54
C CYS A 3 4.13 -5.12 -10.75
N ILE A 4 4.47 -4.62 -11.94
CA ILE A 4 5.82 -4.10 -12.22
C ILE A 4 5.83 -2.59 -12.00
N ASN A 5 6.41 -2.18 -10.85
CA ASN A 5 6.84 -0.84 -10.46
C ASN A 5 6.19 0.31 -11.24
N ASP A 6 5.02 0.76 -10.79
CA ASP A 6 4.49 2.04 -11.24
C ASP A 6 5.42 3.17 -10.77
N PRO A 7 6.11 3.88 -11.68
CA PRO A 7 7.03 4.95 -11.29
C PRO A 7 6.31 6.16 -10.65
N ALA A 8 4.99 6.25 -10.75
CA ALA A 8 4.19 7.30 -10.11
C ALA A 8 3.80 6.96 -8.66
N LEU A 9 4.05 5.73 -8.18
CA LEU A 9 3.74 5.29 -6.83
C LEU A 9 4.98 5.43 -5.92
N ASP A 10 4.93 6.38 -5.00
CA ASP A 10 5.97 6.59 -3.99
C ASP A 10 5.57 5.88 -2.69
N ILE A 11 6.53 5.14 -2.10
CA ILE A 11 6.31 4.39 -0.87
C ILE A 11 7.37 4.78 0.16
N SER A 12 6.90 5.16 1.33
CA SER A 12 7.75 5.39 2.49
C SER A 12 7.46 4.38 3.60
N LEU A 13 8.52 3.82 4.18
CA LEU A 13 8.44 2.98 5.37
C LEU A 13 8.99 3.79 6.55
N THR A 14 8.14 4.04 7.54
CA THR A 14 8.59 4.65 8.80
C THR A 14 8.54 3.59 9.89
N PRO A 15 9.69 3.09 10.39
CA PRO A 15 9.70 2.23 11.56
C PRO A 15 9.31 3.05 12.78
N ASP A 16 8.33 2.58 13.55
CA ASP A 16 8.03 3.15 14.87
C ASP A 16 9.25 2.87 15.79
N PRO A 17 9.67 3.80 16.68
CA PRO A 17 10.69 3.57 17.70
C PRO A 17 10.57 2.21 18.41
N PRO A 18 11.68 1.65 18.92
CA PRO A 18 11.80 0.25 19.30
C PRO A 18 10.92 -0.09 20.50
N ILE A 19 9.67 -0.44 20.22
CA ILE A 19 8.71 -1.01 21.17
C ILE A 19 8.49 -2.47 20.72
N PRO A 20 8.45 -3.44 21.65
CA PRO A 20 8.14 -4.82 21.31
C PRO A 20 6.71 -4.86 20.72
N ASN A 21 6.58 -5.42 19.51
CA ASN A 21 5.41 -5.36 18.60
C ASN A 21 5.45 -4.16 17.64
N GLN A 22 6.45 -4.15 16.74
CA GLN A 22 6.58 -3.12 15.71
C GLN A 22 5.35 -3.10 14.79
N GLU A 23 4.55 -2.05 14.93
CA GLU A 23 3.68 -1.60 13.84
C GLU A 23 4.56 -0.85 12.84
N PHE A 24 4.54 -1.28 11.58
CA PHE A 24 5.16 -0.53 10.50
C PHE A 24 4.12 0.36 9.84
N PHE A 25 4.48 1.62 9.57
CA PHE A 25 3.64 2.49 8.76
C PHE A 25 4.15 2.51 7.33
N ILE A 26 3.32 2.03 6.41
CA ILE A 26 3.54 2.13 4.97
C ILE A 26 2.76 3.34 4.47
N GLY A 27 3.48 4.42 4.20
CA GLY A 27 2.94 5.61 3.55
C GLY A 27 2.90 5.39 2.05
N VAL A 28 1.71 5.30 1.48
CA VAL A 28 1.49 5.18 0.03
C VAL A 28 1.07 6.53 -0.53
N SER A 29 1.85 7.05 -1.48
CA SER A 29 1.58 8.33 -2.14
C SER A 29 1.58 8.17 -3.65
N GLN A 30 0.54 8.69 -4.31
CA GLN A 30 0.42 8.67 -5.77
C GLN A 30 -0.40 9.86 -6.26
N THR A 31 -0.02 10.38 -7.43
CA THR A 31 -0.89 11.29 -8.19
C THR A 31 -1.90 10.47 -8.99
N VAL A 32 -3.19 10.65 -8.73
CA VAL A 32 -4.23 9.95 -9.49
C VAL A 32 -4.44 10.57 -10.87
N SER A 33 -4.40 9.76 -11.91
CA SER A 33 -4.65 10.21 -13.29
C SER A 33 -6.14 10.44 -13.57
N THR A 34 -7.02 9.86 -12.76
CA THR A 34 -8.49 9.93 -12.89
C THR A 34 -9.11 10.08 -11.50
N SER A 35 -10.20 10.86 -11.39
CA SER A 35 -10.90 11.03 -10.12
C SER A 35 -11.48 9.70 -9.62
N ILE A 36 -11.32 9.43 -8.33
CA ILE A 36 -11.86 8.25 -7.65
C ILE A 36 -12.86 8.70 -6.58
N SER A 37 -13.94 7.95 -6.41
CA SER A 37 -14.97 8.22 -5.39
C SER A 37 -14.58 7.66 -4.01
N ASP A 38 -13.82 6.58 -4.00
CA ASP A 38 -13.13 5.99 -2.86
C ASP A 38 -12.10 4.98 -3.39
N GLY A 39 -11.27 4.44 -2.51
CA GLY A 39 -10.27 3.45 -2.88
C GLY A 39 -9.74 2.70 -1.67
N PHE A 40 -8.86 1.75 -1.94
CA PHE A 40 -8.14 1.05 -0.88
C PHE A 40 -6.78 0.56 -1.36
N VAL A 41 -5.85 0.45 -0.41
CA VAL A 41 -4.55 -0.20 -0.62
C VAL A 41 -4.65 -1.63 -0.09
N THR A 42 -4.18 -2.61 -0.87
CA THR A 42 -3.93 -3.97 -0.38
C THR A 42 -2.43 -4.20 -0.27
N ILE A 43 -2.03 -4.94 0.76
CA ILE A 43 -0.63 -5.30 1.02
C ILE A 43 -0.56 -6.79 1.25
N GLU A 44 0.19 -7.50 0.41
CA GLU A 44 0.24 -8.97 0.43
C GLU A 44 1.69 -9.45 0.36
N SER A 45 2.05 -10.45 1.17
CA SER A 45 3.36 -11.09 1.04
C SER A 45 3.37 -11.99 -0.17
N ILE A 46 4.46 -11.96 -0.93
CA ILE A 46 4.59 -12.81 -2.12
C ILE A 46 4.76 -14.29 -1.76
N ASP A 47 5.36 -14.57 -0.61
CA ASP A 47 5.57 -15.92 -0.10
C ASP A 47 4.42 -16.44 0.79
N GLY A 48 3.36 -15.64 0.97
CA GLY A 48 2.22 -15.97 1.83
C GLY A 48 2.52 -15.92 3.34
N SER A 49 3.66 -15.36 3.76
CA SER A 49 4.03 -15.23 5.17
C SER A 49 3.15 -14.24 5.96
N LEU A 50 2.57 -13.23 5.29
CA LEU A 50 1.61 -12.33 5.91
C LEU A 50 0.26 -13.03 6.04
N LYS A 51 -0.21 -13.15 7.28
CA LYS A 51 -1.49 -13.79 7.59
C LYS A 51 -2.72 -12.95 7.23
N GLN A 52 -2.54 -11.65 7.01
CA GLN A 52 -3.64 -10.73 6.75
C GLN A 52 -3.22 -9.64 5.78
N SER A 53 -3.89 -9.57 4.63
CA SER A 53 -3.81 -8.42 3.75
C SER A 53 -4.38 -7.21 4.49
N GLN A 54 -3.57 -6.19 4.72
CA GLN A 54 -4.04 -4.94 5.32
C GLN A 54 -4.73 -4.09 4.26
N VAL A 55 -5.89 -3.54 4.62
CA VAL A 55 -6.72 -2.72 3.73
C VAL A 55 -6.82 -1.32 4.32
N CYS A 56 -6.27 -0.34 3.61
CA CYS A 56 -6.26 1.06 4.04
C CYS A 56 -7.11 1.88 3.11
N ILE A 57 -8.05 2.66 3.64
CA ILE A 57 -9.03 3.37 2.83
C ILE A 57 -8.44 4.66 2.28
N ILE A 58 -8.59 4.85 0.97
CA ILE A 58 -8.28 6.10 0.27
C ILE A 58 -9.59 6.87 0.12
N PRO A 59 -9.68 8.13 0.61
CA PRO A 59 -10.87 8.94 0.42
C PRO A 59 -11.03 9.37 -1.05
N ALA A 60 -12.20 9.90 -1.39
CA ALA A 60 -12.44 10.51 -2.70
C ALA A 60 -11.31 11.49 -3.05
N THR A 61 -10.75 11.34 -4.25
CA THR A 61 -9.56 12.10 -4.71
C THR A 61 -9.79 12.52 -6.16
N ASN A 62 -9.50 13.77 -6.53
CA ASN A 62 -9.71 14.23 -7.91
C ASN A 62 -8.50 13.93 -8.78
N ALA A 63 -8.71 13.85 -10.10
CA ALA A 63 -7.62 13.74 -11.07
C ALA A 63 -6.59 14.87 -10.87
N GLY A 64 -5.31 14.51 -10.74
CA GLY A 64 -4.20 15.43 -10.48
C GLY A 64 -3.88 15.68 -9.01
N ASP A 65 -4.75 15.26 -8.08
CA ASP A 65 -4.45 15.32 -6.64
C ASP A 65 -3.48 14.20 -6.24
N ASN A 66 -2.73 14.44 -5.16
CA ASN A 66 -1.97 13.41 -4.44
C ASN A 66 -2.77 12.95 -3.23
N PHE A 67 -2.83 11.65 -3.00
CA PHE A 67 -3.27 11.11 -1.72
C PHE A 67 -2.06 10.59 -0.93
N LEU A 68 -2.20 10.55 0.40
CA LEU A 68 -1.28 9.84 1.29
C LEU A 68 -2.13 8.97 2.22
N VAL A 69 -1.85 7.67 2.24
CA VAL A 69 -2.48 6.75 3.18
C VAL A 69 -1.40 6.00 3.96
N ASN A 70 -1.55 5.99 5.28
CA ASN A 70 -0.68 5.24 6.18
C ASN A 70 -1.36 3.92 6.54
N CYS A 71 -0.76 2.83 6.10
CA CYS A 71 -1.15 1.48 6.47
C CYS A 71 -0.31 0.99 7.63
N ALA A 72 -0.94 0.55 8.71
CA ALA A 72 -0.24 -0.28 9.68
C ALA A 72 0.09 -1.62 9.02
N LEU A 73 1.20 -2.24 9.41
CA LEU A 73 1.50 -3.63 9.11
C LEU A 73 2.01 -4.27 10.39
N ASP A 74 1.34 -5.33 10.81
CA ASP A 74 1.81 -6.15 11.92
C ASP A 74 3.03 -6.94 11.43
N ALA A 75 4.23 -6.51 11.81
CA ALA A 75 5.39 -7.33 11.57
C ALA A 75 5.43 -8.48 12.57
N LEU A 76 5.69 -9.67 12.03
CA LEU A 76 6.07 -10.79 12.87
C LEU A 76 7.47 -10.49 13.47
N PRO A 77 7.68 -10.71 14.77
CA PRO A 77 8.99 -10.48 15.38
C PRO A 77 10.07 -11.40 14.78
N ASN A 78 11.25 -10.87 14.51
CA ASN A 78 12.42 -11.57 13.91
C ASN A 78 12.18 -12.11 12.50
N THR A 79 11.28 -11.50 11.72
CA THR A 79 11.04 -11.94 10.35
C THR A 79 12.11 -11.34 9.44
N PRO A 80 12.77 -12.15 8.60
CA PRO A 80 13.67 -11.63 7.57
C PRO A 80 12.90 -10.69 6.63
N PRO A 81 13.61 -9.88 5.83
CA PRO A 81 12.97 -8.93 4.94
C PRO A 81 11.95 -9.64 4.04
N LEU A 82 10.69 -9.25 4.14
CA LEU A 82 9.60 -9.90 3.44
C LEU A 82 9.33 -9.15 2.12
N PRO A 83 9.34 -9.85 0.97
CA PRO A 83 8.86 -9.27 -0.27
C PRO A 83 7.34 -9.09 -0.17
N ILE A 84 6.89 -7.84 -0.29
CA ILE A 84 5.48 -7.47 -0.24
C ILE A 84 5.06 -6.79 -1.54
N ASN A 85 3.88 -7.17 -2.04
CA ASN A 85 3.17 -6.51 -3.11
C ASN A 85 2.20 -5.50 -2.50
N ILE A 86 2.25 -4.28 -3.01
CA ILE A 86 1.32 -3.20 -2.66
C ILE A 86 0.52 -2.89 -3.91
N GLN A 87 -0.81 -3.01 -3.82
CA GLN A 87 -1.72 -2.63 -4.89
C GLN A 87 -2.68 -1.55 -4.40
N VAL A 88 -2.92 -0.58 -5.26
CA VAL A 88 -3.83 0.52 -4.99
C VAL A 88 -5.03 0.37 -5.91
N PHE A 89 -6.22 0.32 -5.32
CA PHE A 89 -7.49 0.25 -6.03
C PHE A 89 -8.27 1.53 -5.85
N GLY A 90 -8.84 2.04 -6.95
CA GLY A 90 -9.69 3.22 -6.96
C GLY A 90 -11.02 2.93 -7.64
N ASN A 91 -12.12 3.41 -7.05
CA ASN A 91 -13.45 3.32 -7.61
C ASN A 91 -13.69 4.43 -8.63
N VAL A 92 -13.65 4.05 -9.89
CA VAL A 92 -13.89 4.92 -11.05
C VAL A 92 -15.21 4.49 -11.68
N GLY A 93 -16.22 5.37 -11.61
CA GLY A 93 -17.52 5.11 -12.25
C GLY A 93 -18.28 3.91 -11.70
N GLY A 94 -18.07 3.53 -10.44
CA GLY A 94 -18.74 2.40 -9.78
C GLY A 94 -17.98 1.07 -9.88
N GLN A 95 -16.74 1.06 -10.38
CA GLN A 95 -15.89 -0.12 -10.46
C GLN A 95 -14.52 0.15 -9.84
N TYR A 96 -14.05 -0.77 -8.99
CA TYR A 96 -12.68 -0.73 -8.47
C TYR A 96 -11.70 -1.26 -9.52
N ASN A 97 -10.75 -0.40 -9.89
CA ASN A 97 -9.67 -0.73 -10.81
C ASN A 97 -8.33 -0.55 -10.10
N THR A 98 -7.31 -1.31 -10.50
CA THR A 98 -5.94 -1.05 -10.06
C THR A 98 -5.48 0.27 -10.67
N ILE A 99 -5.10 1.21 -9.81
CA ILE A 99 -4.63 2.55 -10.19
C ILE A 99 -3.14 2.76 -9.90
N GLY A 100 -2.53 1.86 -9.14
CA GLY A 100 -1.09 1.86 -8.86
C GLY A 100 -0.68 0.53 -8.25
N CYS A 101 0.57 0.12 -8.46
CA CYS A 101 1.10 -1.08 -7.86
C CYS A 101 2.64 -1.07 -7.80
N THR A 102 3.21 -1.67 -6.76
CA THR A 102 4.66 -1.78 -6.61
C THR A 102 5.01 -2.96 -5.70
N GLN A 103 6.27 -3.35 -5.73
CA GLN A 103 6.82 -4.39 -4.88
C GLN A 103 7.98 -3.82 -4.07
N ILE A 104 7.97 -4.04 -2.75
CA ILE A 104 9.06 -3.63 -1.86
C ILE A 104 9.48 -4.78 -0.95
N PHE A 105 10.62 -4.61 -0.27
CA PHE A 105 11.02 -5.46 0.83
C PHE A 105 10.81 -4.70 2.14
N ALA A 106 9.96 -5.22 3.02
CA ALA A 106 9.76 -4.70 4.37
C ALA A 106 10.76 -5.37 5.34
N PHE A 107 11.38 -4.61 6.23
CA PHE A 107 12.44 -5.05 7.16
C PHE A 107 11.97 -4.99 8.60
#